data_AF-A0A261RP66-F1
#
_entry.id   AF-A0A261RP66-F1
#
_cell.length_a   1.000
_cell.length_b   1.000
_cell.length_c   1.000
_cell.angle_alpha   90.00
_cell.angle_beta   90.00
_cell.angle_gamma   90.00
#
_symmetry.space_group_name_H-M   'P 1'
#
loop_
_entity.id
_entity.type
_entity.pdbx_description
1 polymer ?
#
loop_
_entity_poly.entity_id
_entity_poly.type
_entity_poly.pdbx_seq_one_letter_code
_entity_poly.pdbx_strand_id
1 'polypeptide(L)'
;MQLPVYQTDTSGLFLYPTKANELALDAGNYNIPFGAVRQSPPQAPEGHVARWNGQAWDVVEDHRGDTLYMVGTGKQYTLGEIAEVDGQDARYSGWGEIPAWLTTEAPEVVEPGDGDQQVDDETAAST
;
A
#
# COMPACT_ATOMS: atom_id res chain seq x y z
N MET A 1 18.13 -26.21 21.11
CA MET A 1 16.75 -26.39 20.58
C MET A 1 16.42 -25.31 19.56
N GLN A 2 15.29 -25.42 18.85
CA GLN A 2 14.78 -24.39 17.93
C GLN A 2 13.37 -23.94 18.34
N LEU A 3 13.09 -22.65 18.22
CA LEU A 3 11.80 -22.03 18.50
C LEU A 3 11.22 -21.41 17.22
N PRO A 4 9.96 -21.70 16.83
CA PRO A 4 9.33 -20.98 15.73
C PRO A 4 9.12 -19.51 16.10
N VAL A 5 9.46 -18.62 15.17
CA VAL A 5 9.25 -17.18 15.27
C VAL A 5 8.80 -16.66 13.91
N TYR A 6 8.19 -15.48 13.88
CA TYR A 6 7.45 -14.98 12.73
C TYR A 6 7.98 -13.62 12.35
N GLN A 7 8.68 -13.56 11.21
CA GLN A 7 9.38 -12.36 10.78
C GLN A 7 8.38 -11.30 10.30
N THR A 8 8.57 -10.05 10.73
CA THR A 8 7.86 -8.90 10.18
C THR A 8 8.78 -7.98 9.38
N ASP A 9 8.18 -7.14 8.54
CA ASP A 9 8.84 -5.94 8.02
C ASP A 9 8.89 -4.81 9.07
N THR A 10 9.35 -3.63 8.65
CA THR A 10 9.45 -2.44 9.50
C THR A 10 8.12 -1.83 9.90
N SER A 11 7.02 -2.17 9.21
CA SER A 11 5.66 -1.76 9.56
C SER A 11 4.96 -2.79 10.48
N GLY A 12 5.63 -3.91 10.77
CA GLY A 12 5.08 -5.01 11.54
C GLY A 12 4.30 -6.03 10.72
N LEU A 13 4.28 -5.93 9.38
CA LEU A 13 3.54 -6.88 8.54
C LEU A 13 4.28 -8.20 8.47
N PHE A 14 3.56 -9.30 8.65
CA PHE A 14 4.11 -10.65 8.57
C PHE A 14 4.68 -10.93 7.18
N LEU A 15 5.89 -11.50 7.16
CA LEU A 15 6.58 -11.90 5.93
C LEU A 15 6.63 -13.42 5.78
N TYR A 16 7.18 -14.12 6.77
CA TYR A 16 7.34 -15.57 6.73
C TYR A 16 7.67 -16.16 8.12
N PRO A 17 7.38 -17.45 8.36
CA PRO A 17 7.85 -18.13 9.55
C PRO A 17 9.35 -18.43 9.44
N THR A 18 10.06 -18.38 10.55
CA THR A 18 11.47 -18.75 10.66
C THR A 18 11.74 -19.41 12.01
N LYS A 19 13.00 -19.73 12.31
CA LYS A 19 13.41 -20.40 13.55
C LYS A 19 14.48 -19.62 14.26
N ALA A 20 14.31 -19.43 15.55
CA ALA A 20 15.34 -18.96 16.46
C ALA A 20 16.09 -20.16 17.06
N ASN A 21 17.42 -20.07 17.11
CA ASN A 21 18.26 -21.09 17.75
C ASN A 21 18.52 -20.72 19.20
N GLU A 22 18.49 -21.72 20.07
CA GLU A 22 18.91 -21.58 21.47
C GLU A 22 20.40 -21.22 21.58
N LEU A 23 20.76 -20.40 22.56
CA LEU A 23 22.14 -20.01 22.83
C LEU A 23 22.91 -21.16 23.49
N ALA A 24 24.09 -21.47 22.97
CA ALA A 24 24.86 -22.64 23.39
C ALA A 24 25.31 -22.61 24.87
N LEU A 25 25.52 -21.41 25.43
CA LEU A 25 26.02 -21.22 26.80
C LEU A 25 24.94 -20.70 27.76
N ASP A 26 23.69 -20.61 27.30
CA ASP A 26 22.59 -20.01 28.06
C ASP A 26 21.26 -20.67 27.67
N ALA A 27 21.04 -21.86 28.25
CA ALA A 27 19.89 -22.70 27.95
C ALA A 27 18.57 -21.97 28.28
N GLY A 28 17.59 -22.09 27.39
CA GLY A 28 16.31 -21.38 27.47
C GLY A 28 16.32 -19.98 26.85
N ASN A 29 17.48 -19.41 26.52
CA ASN A 29 17.59 -18.16 25.79
C ASN A 29 17.84 -18.41 24.30
N TYR A 30 17.22 -17.61 23.43
CA TYR A 30 17.19 -17.84 21.98
C TYR A 30 17.63 -16.59 21.22
N ASN A 31 18.36 -16.79 20.14
CA ASN A 31 18.71 -15.73 19.19
C ASN A 31 17.50 -15.42 18.30
N ILE A 32 16.62 -14.53 18.77
CA ILE A 32 15.44 -14.06 18.04
C ILE A 32 15.89 -13.04 16.99
N PRO A 33 15.63 -13.26 15.69
CA PRO A 33 15.93 -12.27 14.66
C PRO A 33 15.23 -10.94 14.93
N PHE A 34 15.86 -9.84 14.53
CA PHE A 34 15.24 -8.51 14.66
C PHE A 34 13.93 -8.45 13.88
N GLY A 35 12.87 -7.94 14.52
CA GLY A 35 11.52 -7.90 13.95
C GLY A 35 10.78 -9.24 13.95
N ALA A 36 11.33 -10.31 14.52
CA ALA A 36 10.60 -11.56 14.65
C ALA A 36 9.76 -11.61 15.94
N VAL A 37 8.51 -12.05 15.80
CA VAL A 37 7.54 -12.19 16.88
C VAL A 37 7.46 -13.65 17.29
N ARG A 38 7.33 -13.95 18.60
CA ARG A 38 7.21 -15.34 19.09
C ARG A 38 5.81 -15.90 18.97
N GLN A 39 4.79 -15.04 19.04
CA GLN A 39 3.40 -15.43 18.87
C GLN A 39 3.12 -15.68 17.38
N SER A 40 2.44 -16.79 17.07
CA SER A 40 2.00 -17.05 15.69
C SER A 40 1.03 -15.98 15.21
N PRO A 41 1.17 -15.50 13.97
CA PRO A 41 0.15 -14.67 13.34
C PRO A 41 -1.13 -15.50 13.14
N PRO A 42 -2.31 -14.84 13.13
CA PRO A 42 -3.54 -15.45 12.67
C PRO A 42 -3.46 -15.74 11.16
N GLN A 43 -4.36 -16.60 10.67
CA GLN A 43 -4.56 -16.75 9.24
C GLN A 43 -5.26 -15.49 8.70
N ALA A 44 -4.68 -14.87 7.67
CA ALA A 44 -5.29 -13.76 6.97
C ALA A 44 -6.06 -14.27 5.74
N PRO A 45 -7.26 -13.74 5.45
CA PRO A 45 -7.96 -13.99 4.19
C PRO A 45 -7.23 -13.33 3.00
N GLU A 46 -7.69 -13.62 1.79
CA GLU A 46 -7.17 -12.96 0.58
C GLU A 46 -7.35 -11.43 0.66
N GLY A 47 -6.38 -10.69 0.13
CA GLY A 47 -6.33 -9.23 0.22
C GLY A 47 -6.02 -8.68 1.63
N HIS A 48 -5.62 -9.53 2.57
CA HIS A 48 -5.27 -9.12 3.94
C HIS A 48 -3.94 -9.71 4.39
N VAL A 49 -3.36 -9.09 5.43
CA VAL A 49 -2.10 -9.53 6.04
C VAL A 49 -2.16 -9.37 7.56
N ALA A 50 -1.48 -10.26 8.28
CA ALA A 50 -1.30 -10.11 9.72
C ALA A 50 -0.25 -9.03 10.03
N ARG A 51 -0.56 -8.11 10.94
CA ARG A 51 0.33 -7.04 11.39
C ARG A 51 0.56 -7.12 12.89
N TRP A 52 1.81 -7.11 13.32
CA TRP A 52 2.17 -6.97 14.71
C TRP A 52 2.12 -5.50 15.13
N ASN A 53 1.26 -5.17 16.10
CA ASN A 53 1.12 -3.80 16.60
C ASN A 53 2.02 -3.50 17.81
N GLY A 54 2.91 -4.44 18.19
CA GLY A 54 3.76 -4.36 19.38
C GLY A 54 3.23 -5.18 20.56
N GLN A 55 1.94 -5.50 20.57
CA GLN A 55 1.30 -6.26 21.65
C GLN A 55 0.53 -7.50 21.15
N ALA A 56 -0.14 -7.38 20.00
CA ALA A 56 -0.95 -8.43 19.39
C ALA A 56 -0.87 -8.37 17.86
N TRP A 57 -1.36 -9.42 17.23
CA TRP A 57 -1.58 -9.45 15.78
C TRP A 57 -2.95 -8.89 15.44
N ASP A 58 -2.96 -7.93 14.54
CA ASP A 58 -4.16 -7.46 13.83
C ASP A 58 -4.17 -8.08 12.43
N VAL A 59 -5.34 -8.16 11.80
CA VAL A 59 -5.46 -8.46 10.38
C VAL A 59 -5.89 -7.18 9.68
N VAL A 60 -5.09 -6.71 8.73
CA VAL A 60 -5.32 -5.46 7.99
C VAL A 60 -5.40 -5.75 6.51
N GLU A 61 -6.10 -4.88 5.77
CA GLU A 61 -6.11 -4.91 4.30
C GLU A 61 -4.68 -4.76 3.76
N ASP A 62 -4.35 -5.47 2.68
CA ASP A 62 -3.04 -5.46 2.03
C ASP A 62 -3.18 -4.96 0.59
N HIS A 63 -2.93 -3.68 0.40
CA HIS A 63 -2.99 -2.97 -0.88
C HIS A 63 -1.60 -2.81 -1.51
N ARG A 64 -0.57 -3.52 -1.03
CA ARG A 64 0.80 -3.37 -1.55
C ARG A 64 0.97 -3.87 -2.98
N GLY A 65 0.03 -4.68 -3.46
CA GLY A 65 -0.04 -5.16 -4.84
C GLY A 65 -0.90 -4.31 -5.77
N ASP A 66 -1.63 -3.32 -5.23
CA ASP A 66 -2.58 -2.53 -6.01
C ASP A 66 -1.92 -1.32 -6.67
N THR A 67 -2.47 -0.93 -7.82
CA THR A 67 -2.16 0.36 -8.43
C THR A 67 -3.12 1.40 -7.87
N LEU A 68 -2.59 2.41 -7.18
CA LEU A 68 -3.37 3.49 -6.58
C LEU A 68 -3.15 4.80 -7.33
N TYR A 69 -4.19 5.61 -7.41
CA TYR A 69 -4.19 6.93 -8.04
C TYR A 69 -4.69 7.99 -7.06
N MET A 70 -4.12 9.19 -7.14
CA MET A 70 -4.59 10.35 -6.38
C MET A 70 -5.90 10.87 -6.96
N VAL A 71 -6.96 10.92 -6.15
CA VAL A 71 -8.30 11.36 -6.60
C VAL A 71 -8.28 12.77 -7.18
N GLY A 72 -7.52 13.70 -6.58
CA GLY A 72 -7.47 15.09 -7.02
C GLY A 72 -6.70 15.35 -8.32
N THR A 73 -5.80 14.45 -8.73
CA THR A 73 -4.92 14.68 -9.89
C THR A 73 -4.93 13.57 -10.94
N GLY A 74 -5.48 12.40 -10.62
CA GLY A 74 -5.39 11.19 -11.42
C GLY A 74 -3.98 10.59 -11.51
N LYS A 75 -2.96 11.18 -10.88
CA LYS A 75 -1.59 10.64 -10.93
C LYS A 75 -1.50 9.35 -10.13
N GLN A 76 -0.76 8.38 -10.65
CA GLN A 76 -0.43 7.17 -9.89
C GLN A 76 0.39 7.54 -8.65
N TYR A 77 0.04 6.95 -7.51
CA TYR A 77 0.69 7.13 -6.23
C TYR A 77 1.69 6.00 -5.97
N THR A 78 2.91 6.35 -5.56
CA THR A 78 3.89 5.37 -5.09
C THR A 78 3.72 5.15 -3.59
N LEU A 79 3.55 3.91 -3.17
CA LEU A 79 3.39 3.58 -1.75
C LEU A 79 4.55 4.14 -0.92
N GLY A 80 4.19 4.90 0.11
CA GLY A 80 5.13 5.52 1.01
C GLY A 80 5.72 6.85 0.52
N GLU A 81 5.34 7.34 -0.66
CA GLU A 81 5.70 8.67 -1.14
C GLU A 81 4.94 9.75 -0.35
N ILE A 82 5.56 10.91 -0.17
CA ILE A 82 4.88 12.08 0.40
C ILE A 82 4.02 12.68 -0.70
N ALA A 83 2.72 12.75 -0.48
CA ALA A 83 1.75 13.43 -1.32
C ALA A 83 1.23 14.67 -0.61
N GLU A 84 1.12 15.79 -1.33
CA GLU A 84 0.44 16.98 -0.82
C GLU A 84 -1.07 16.82 -1.03
N VAL A 85 -1.83 16.80 0.07
CA VAL A 85 -3.29 16.68 0.08
C VAL A 85 -3.84 17.84 0.91
N ASP A 86 -4.60 18.72 0.28
CA ASP A 86 -5.14 19.95 0.90
C ASP A 86 -4.08 20.81 1.63
N GLY A 87 -2.88 20.89 1.05
CA GLY A 87 -1.75 21.65 1.61
C GLY A 87 -1.07 20.97 2.81
N GLN A 88 -1.34 19.68 3.03
CA GLN A 88 -0.70 18.88 4.09
C GLN A 88 0.02 17.68 3.49
N ASP A 89 1.18 17.34 4.06
CA ASP A 89 1.91 16.12 3.73
C ASP A 89 1.14 14.89 4.23
N ALA A 90 0.79 14.01 3.30
CA ALA A 90 0.16 12.72 3.56
C ALA A 90 1.01 11.58 2.98
N ARG A 91 0.90 10.41 3.60
CA ARG A 91 1.58 9.19 3.13
C ARG A 91 0.70 7.99 3.43
N TYR A 92 0.61 7.09 2.45
CA TYR A 92 -0.06 5.80 2.61
C TYR A 92 0.93 4.66 2.34
N SER A 93 1.02 3.72 3.28
CA SER A 93 2.01 2.63 3.23
C SER A 93 1.50 1.38 2.52
N GLY A 94 0.27 1.40 1.98
CA GLY A 94 -0.32 0.28 1.25
C GLY A 94 -0.97 -0.79 2.12
N TRP A 95 -1.32 -0.48 3.36
CA TRP A 95 -2.02 -1.41 4.25
C TRP A 95 -3.00 -0.66 5.15
N GLY A 96 -4.08 -1.36 5.54
CA GLY A 96 -5.24 -0.74 6.19
C GLY A 96 -6.18 -0.08 5.18
N GLU A 97 -7.12 0.73 5.68
CA GLU A 97 -8.10 1.40 4.83
C GLU A 97 -7.41 2.35 3.83
N ILE A 98 -7.82 2.28 2.56
CA ILE A 98 -7.38 3.25 1.54
C ILE A 98 -7.90 4.65 1.93
N PRO A 99 -7.01 5.65 2.11
CA PRO A 99 -7.43 7.02 2.40
C PRO A 99 -8.27 7.62 1.26
N ALA A 100 -9.21 8.50 1.58
CA ALA A 100 -10.15 9.07 0.59
C ALA A 100 -9.49 9.89 -0.54
N TRP A 101 -8.22 10.28 -0.39
CA TRP A 101 -7.44 10.95 -1.43
C TRP A 101 -6.80 9.96 -2.43
N LEU A 102 -6.96 8.65 -2.23
CA LEU A 102 -6.52 7.57 -3.10
C LEU A 102 -7.70 6.75 -3.61
N THR A 103 -7.53 6.16 -4.80
CA THR A 103 -8.46 5.20 -5.40
C THR A 103 -7.71 4.13 -6.18
N THR A 104 -8.28 2.93 -6.26
CA THR A 104 -7.83 1.85 -7.15
C THR A 104 -8.36 2.00 -8.57
N GLU A 105 -9.32 2.90 -8.78
CA GLU A 105 -9.91 3.16 -10.10
C GLU A 105 -8.95 4.04 -10.91
N ALA A 106 -8.58 3.57 -12.11
CA ALA A 106 -7.79 4.37 -13.03
C ALA A 106 -8.60 5.60 -13.50
N PRO A 107 -7.99 6.79 -13.62
CA PRO A 107 -8.69 7.97 -14.13
C PRO A 107 -9.17 7.73 -15.56
N GLU A 108 -10.36 8.25 -15.89
CA GLU A 108 -10.84 8.25 -17.27
C GLU A 108 -9.89 9.08 -18.14
N VAL A 109 -9.31 8.46 -19.17
CA VAL A 109 -8.51 9.16 -20.18
C VAL A 109 -9.48 9.99 -21.01
N VAL A 110 -9.56 11.28 -20.73
CA VAL A 110 -10.28 12.21 -21.61
C VAL A 110 -9.40 12.42 -22.84
N GLU A 111 -9.69 11.70 -23.92
CA GLU A 111 -9.01 11.97 -25.18
C GLU A 111 -9.37 13.41 -25.63
N PRO A 112 -8.40 14.22 -26.07
CA PRO A 112 -8.71 15.53 -26.61
C PRO A 112 -9.60 15.32 -27.83
N GLY A 113 -10.88 15.67 -27.71
CA GLY A 113 -11.85 15.51 -28.79
C GLY A 113 -11.34 16.23 -30.04
N ASP A 114 -11.31 15.51 -31.16
CA ASP A 114 -11.20 16.08 -32.51
C ASP A 114 -12.31 17.13 -32.65
N GLY A 115 -11.95 18.40 -32.42
CA GLY A 115 -12.85 19.51 -32.61
C GLY A 115 -13.16 19.62 -34.09
N ASP A 116 -14.32 19.12 -34.50
CA ASP A 116 -14.92 19.38 -35.80
C ASP A 116 -14.80 20.87 -36.11
N GLN A 117 -13.92 21.17 -37.05
CA GLN A 117 -13.71 22.51 -37.57
C GLN A 117 -14.95 22.85 -38.38
N GLN A 118 -15.91 23.52 -37.74
CA GLN A 118 -17.08 24.09 -38.42
C GLN A 118 -16.54 25.04 -39.49
N VAL A 119 -16.69 24.63 -40.75
CA VAL A 119 -16.39 25.45 -41.92
C VAL A 119 -17.52 26.47 -42.04
N ASP A 120 -17.24 27.70 -41.62
CA ASP A 120 -18.12 28.83 -41.83
C ASP A 120 -18.09 29.21 -43.32
N ASP A 121 -18.88 28.52 -44.14
CA ASP A 121 -19.25 28.98 -45.48
C ASP A 121 -20.46 29.90 -45.32
N GLU A 122 -20.23 31.21 -45.28
CA GLU A 122 -21.29 32.16 -45.66
C GLU A 122 -20.75 33.25 -46.59
N THR A 123 -21.24 33.14 -47.81
CA THR A 123 -21.05 34.03 -48.94
C THR A 123 -21.89 35.30 -48.74
N ALA A 124 -21.31 36.49 -48.87
CA ALA A 124 -22.08 37.68 -49.23
C ALA A 124 -21.26 38.63 -50.10
N ALA A 125 -21.64 38.68 -51.39
CA ALA A 125 -21.27 39.70 -52.34
C ALA A 125 -22.10 40.98 -52.10
N SER A 126 -21.52 42.15 -52.39
CA SER A 126 -22.12 43.30 -53.10
C SER A 126 -21.16 44.50 -52.98
N THR A 127 -20.51 44.89 -54.09
CA THR A 127 -20.88 46.02 -54.99
C THR A 127 -20.48 47.38 -54.44
#